data_AF-A0A803Q674-F1
#
_entry.id   AF-A0A803Q674-F1
#
_cell.length_a   1.000
_cell.length_b   1.000
_cell.length_c   1.000
_cell.angle_alpha   90.00
_cell.angle_beta   90.00
_cell.angle_gamma   90.00
#
_symmetry.space_group_name_H-M   'P 1'
#
loop_
_entity.id
_entity.type
_entity.pdbx_description
1 polymer ?
#
loop_
_entity_poly.entity_id
_entity_poly.type
_entity_poly.pdbx_seq_one_letter_code
_entity_poly.pdbx_strand_id
1 'polypeptide(L)'
;MLRRRNLASLVATEAQKEATKAATLVKCLSMFADLCSSASPENPHLSFNTFFMLSKIIDQSNEIIPLKDKSFPLNTISSPSNTEKPTGKKNTSSVTRKSTLKATKIAAEVSGIEKLEWAKGDSTKEIKDLRELLLSETRSWFLKFLDAALDDGFRLNNQEKKGKNSAGRRVEPDNHIAITLSQLKNANEWLEKLKSNSSSENDGLMETVDRLKKKVYSCLLSHVESAASALENKSDRG
;
A
#
# COMPACT_ATOMS: atom_id res chain seq x y z
N MET A 1 -24.33 -32.16 12.44
CA MET A 1 -24.31 -31.17 11.35
C MET A 1 -23.84 -29.78 11.82
N LEU A 2 -24.40 -29.20 12.89
CA LEU A 2 -24.04 -27.85 13.38
C LEU A 2 -22.53 -27.59 13.60
N ARG A 3 -21.82 -28.51 14.28
CA ARG A 3 -20.36 -28.37 14.53
C ARG A 3 -19.52 -28.26 13.25
N ARG A 4 -19.88 -29.01 12.21
CA ARG A 4 -19.18 -28.96 10.91
C ARG A 4 -19.42 -27.64 10.18
N ARG A 5 -20.64 -27.09 10.28
CA ARG A 5 -20.99 -25.79 9.71
C ARG A 5 -20.23 -24.65 10.39
N ASN A 6 -20.12 -24.67 11.72
CA ASN A 6 -19.40 -23.63 12.47
C ASN A 6 -17.90 -23.65 12.15
N LEU A 7 -17.29 -24.84 12.06
CA LEU A 7 -15.89 -24.98 11.63
C LEU A 7 -15.67 -24.49 10.20
N ALA A 8 -16.55 -24.87 9.26
CA ALA A 8 -16.47 -24.39 7.88
C ALA A 8 -16.60 -22.86 7.78
N SER A 9 -17.48 -22.25 8.58
CA SER A 9 -17.63 -20.80 8.63
C SER A 9 -16.37 -20.11 9.16
N LEU A 10 -15.75 -20.65 10.20
CA LEU A 10 -14.51 -20.10 10.78
C LEU A 10 -13.38 -20.12 9.74
N VAL A 11 -13.16 -21.27 9.11
CA VAL A 11 -12.14 -21.44 8.06
C VAL A 11 -12.39 -20.50 6.89
N ALA A 12 -13.65 -20.34 6.46
CA ALA A 12 -13.98 -19.41 5.38
C ALA A 12 -13.65 -17.95 5.74
N THR A 13 -13.96 -17.52 6.98
CA THR A 13 -13.64 -16.15 7.43
C THR A 13 -12.13 -15.91 7.55
N GLU A 14 -11.37 -16.92 7.97
CA GLU A 14 -9.90 -16.84 8.06
C GLU A 14 -9.27 -16.74 6.68
N ALA A 15 -9.67 -17.62 5.75
CA ALA A 15 -9.23 -17.58 4.36
C ALA A 15 -9.58 -16.25 3.67
N GLN A 16 -10.76 -15.68 3.92
CA GLN A 16 -11.15 -14.38 3.37
C GLN A 16 -10.25 -13.25 3.89
N LYS A 17 -9.92 -13.27 5.19
CA LYS A 17 -9.04 -12.28 5.81
C LYS A 17 -7.63 -12.37 5.22
N GLU A 18 -7.12 -13.58 5.06
CA GLU A 18 -5.81 -13.83 4.43
C GLU A 18 -5.77 -13.37 2.98
N ALA A 19 -6.77 -13.76 2.17
CA ALA A 19 -6.88 -13.35 0.78
C ALA A 19 -6.97 -11.83 0.64
N THR A 20 -7.68 -11.15 1.55
CA THR A 20 -7.78 -9.68 1.56
C THR A 20 -6.43 -9.03 1.86
N LYS A 21 -5.66 -9.57 2.81
CA LYS A 21 -4.30 -9.09 3.12
C LYS A 21 -3.36 -9.29 1.92
N ALA A 22 -3.41 -10.47 1.29
CA ALA A 22 -2.62 -10.79 0.11
C ALA A 22 -2.98 -9.88 -1.07
N ALA A 23 -4.26 -9.67 -1.35
CA ALA A 23 -4.73 -8.78 -2.42
C ALA A 23 -4.27 -7.33 -2.21
N THR A 24 -4.31 -6.85 -0.96
CA THR A 24 -3.79 -5.52 -0.61
C THR A 24 -2.28 -5.43 -0.89
N LEU A 25 -1.53 -6.48 -0.54
CA LEU A 25 -0.09 -6.53 -0.79
C LEU A 25 0.24 -6.55 -2.28
N VAL A 26 -0.49 -7.31 -3.09
CA VAL A 26 -0.35 -7.31 -4.56
C VAL A 26 -0.62 -5.91 -5.12
N LYS A 27 -1.63 -5.19 -4.62
CA LYS A 27 -1.89 -3.81 -5.01
C LYS A 27 -0.71 -2.89 -4.65
N CYS A 28 -0.14 -3.02 -3.45
CA CYS A 28 1.05 -2.26 -3.06
C CYS A 28 2.25 -2.55 -3.96
N LEU A 29 2.47 -3.82 -4.33
CA LEU A 29 3.54 -4.23 -5.24
C LEU A 29 3.35 -3.62 -6.63
N SER A 30 2.13 -3.63 -7.16
CA SER A 30 1.81 -2.98 -8.43
C SER A 30 2.10 -1.48 -8.36
N MET A 31 1.61 -0.79 -7.32
CA MET A 31 1.87 0.64 -7.14
C MET A 31 3.36 0.95 -7.00
N PHE A 32 4.14 0.07 -6.36
CA PHE A 32 5.58 0.21 -6.25
C PHE A 32 6.28 0.03 -7.60
N ALA A 33 5.90 -0.98 -8.37
CA ALA A 33 6.44 -1.22 -9.71
C ALA A 33 6.14 -0.04 -10.66
N ASP A 34 4.91 0.48 -10.62
CA ASP A 34 4.50 1.66 -11.39
C ASP A 34 5.30 2.90 -10.97
N LEU A 35 5.50 3.09 -9.66
CA LEU A 35 6.30 4.18 -9.12
C LEU A 35 7.76 4.10 -9.60
N CYS A 36 8.41 2.94 -9.50
CA CYS A 36 9.78 2.76 -9.97
C CYS A 36 9.91 2.99 -11.49
N SER A 37 8.90 2.62 -12.26
CA SER A 37 8.91 2.73 -13.73
C SER A 37 8.63 4.15 -14.22
N SER A 38 7.79 4.91 -13.50
CA SER A 38 7.36 6.25 -13.90
C SER A 38 8.15 7.38 -13.24
N ALA A 39 8.98 7.07 -12.24
CA ALA A 39 9.71 8.09 -11.49
C ALA A 39 10.79 8.77 -12.33
N SER A 40 10.77 10.09 -12.34
CA SER A 40 11.82 10.94 -12.89
C SER A 40 12.36 11.83 -11.77
N PRO A 41 13.67 11.77 -11.48
CA PRO A 41 14.30 12.69 -10.54
C PRO A 41 14.22 14.15 -11.01
N GLU A 42 14.10 14.43 -12.31
CA GLU A 42 13.97 15.79 -12.85
C GLU A 42 12.57 16.40 -12.61
N ASN A 43 11.54 15.56 -12.46
CA ASN A 43 10.19 15.99 -12.10
C ASN A 43 9.66 15.17 -10.91
N PRO A 44 10.13 15.49 -9.70
CA PRO A 44 9.91 14.62 -8.55
C PRO A 44 8.48 14.66 -7.99
N HIS A 45 7.66 15.64 -8.38
CA HIS A 45 6.41 15.93 -7.70
C HIS A 45 5.43 14.76 -7.66
N LEU A 46 5.26 14.07 -8.79
CA LEU A 46 4.34 12.94 -8.88
C LEU A 46 4.85 11.75 -8.06
N SER A 47 6.15 11.47 -8.16
CA SER A 47 6.80 10.36 -7.44
C SER A 47 6.74 10.54 -5.93
N PHE A 48 6.90 11.77 -5.42
CA PHE A 48 6.72 12.08 -4.00
C PHE A 48 5.31 11.74 -3.53
N ASN A 49 4.28 12.18 -4.26
CA ASN A 49 2.89 11.94 -3.87
C ASN A 49 2.57 10.44 -3.85
N THR A 50 2.96 9.73 -4.91
CA THR A 50 2.76 8.29 -5.04
C THR A 50 3.50 7.51 -3.96
N PHE A 51 4.75 7.89 -3.64
CA PHE A 51 5.52 7.30 -2.55
C PHE A 51 4.81 7.45 -1.20
N PHE A 52 4.40 8.67 -0.81
CA PHE A 52 3.74 8.89 0.47
C PHE A 52 2.39 8.18 0.57
N MET A 53 1.65 8.10 -0.54
CA MET A 53 0.42 7.32 -0.63
C MET A 53 0.71 5.83 -0.41
N LEU A 54 1.70 5.27 -1.10
CA LEU A 54 2.10 3.87 -0.98
C LEU A 54 2.59 3.55 0.44
N SER A 55 3.49 4.35 1.00
CA SER A 55 3.99 4.19 2.37
C SER A 55 2.83 4.18 3.38
N LYS A 56 1.84 5.07 3.21
CA LYS A 56 0.66 5.11 4.06
C LYS A 56 -0.20 3.85 3.93
N ILE A 57 -0.39 3.33 2.72
CA ILE A 57 -1.16 2.09 2.51
C ILE A 57 -0.46 0.90 3.16
N ILE A 58 0.86 0.78 2.98
CA ILE A 58 1.67 -0.29 3.57
C ILE A 58 1.64 -0.20 5.11
N ASP A 59 1.76 0.99 5.69
CA ASP A 59 1.70 1.20 7.14
C ASP A 59 0.28 0.94 7.70
N GLN A 60 -0.78 1.41 7.03
CA GLN A 60 -2.16 1.26 7.49
C GLN A 60 -2.64 -0.20 7.50
N SER A 61 -2.14 -1.02 6.58
CA SER A 61 -2.53 -2.43 6.54
C SER A 61 -1.81 -3.32 7.58
N ASN A 62 -0.99 -2.72 8.45
CA ASN A 62 -0.56 -3.31 9.71
C ASN A 62 -1.64 -3.19 10.81
N GLU A 63 -2.51 -2.19 10.74
CA GLU A 63 -3.59 -1.99 11.72
C GLU A 63 -4.92 -2.54 11.20
N ILE A 64 -5.51 -3.42 12.00
CA ILE A 64 -6.74 -4.13 11.69
C ILE A 64 -7.91 -3.14 11.68
N ILE A 65 -8.48 -2.86 10.50
CA ILE A 65 -9.85 -2.34 10.41
C ILE A 65 -10.66 -3.34 9.55
N PRO A 66 -11.72 -3.97 10.10
CA PRO A 66 -12.67 -4.70 9.27
C PRO A 66 -13.39 -3.70 8.38
N LEU A 67 -13.04 -3.68 7.09
CA LEU A 67 -13.70 -2.85 6.10
C LEU A 67 -15.15 -3.33 5.96
N LYS A 68 -16.07 -2.58 6.55
CA LYS A 68 -17.51 -2.68 6.32
C LYS A 68 -17.78 -2.31 4.88
N ASP A 69 -18.37 -3.25 4.14
CA ASP A 69 -18.80 -3.12 2.75
C ASP A 69 -19.44 -1.76 2.46
N LYS A 70 -18.82 -1.01 1.56
CA LYS A 70 -19.51 0.02 0.77
C LYS A 70 -19.20 -0.28 -0.69
N SER A 71 -20.13 -1.03 -1.28
CA SER A 71 -20.13 -1.44 -2.67
C SER A 71 -20.14 -0.24 -3.62
N PHE A 72 -19.38 -0.33 -4.70
CA PHE A 72 -19.67 0.39 -5.94
C PHE A 72 -20.33 -0.60 -6.92
N PRO A 73 -21.39 -0.19 -7.62
CA PRO A 73 -22.20 -1.12 -8.41
C PRO A 73 -21.55 -1.34 -9.78
N LEU A 74 -21.31 -2.60 -10.13
CA LEU A 74 -21.14 -2.97 -11.53
C LEU A 74 -22.39 -3.71 -12.01
N ASN A 75 -22.85 -3.24 -13.16
CA ASN A 75 -24.14 -3.46 -13.76
C ASN A 75 -24.10 -4.66 -14.72
N THR A 76 -25.26 -5.34 -14.83
CA THR A 76 -25.74 -6.14 -15.99
C THR A 76 -24.98 -7.48 -16.23
N ILE A 77 -25.59 -8.66 -16.41
CA ILE A 77 -26.77 -9.04 -17.21
C ILE A 77 -27.44 -10.30 -16.60
N SER A 78 -28.77 -10.34 -16.70
CA SER A 78 -29.76 -11.40 -16.38
C SER A 78 -29.52 -12.73 -17.15
N SER A 79 -29.99 -13.90 -16.72
CA SER A 79 -31.38 -14.45 -16.73
C SER A 79 -31.29 -16.02 -16.70
N PRO A 80 -32.36 -16.84 -16.68
CA PRO A 80 -33.48 -16.95 -15.71
C PRO A 80 -33.74 -18.40 -15.20
N SER A 81 -34.67 -18.48 -14.23
CA SER A 81 -35.71 -19.51 -14.00
C SER A 81 -35.33 -20.98 -13.77
N ASN A 82 -35.75 -21.54 -12.62
CA ASN A 82 -37.06 -22.19 -12.52
C ASN A 82 -37.38 -22.61 -11.07
N THR A 83 -38.58 -22.24 -10.66
CA THR A 83 -39.32 -22.70 -9.48
C THR A 83 -39.75 -24.14 -9.66
N GLU A 84 -39.65 -24.98 -8.62
CA GLU A 84 -40.69 -25.97 -8.30
C GLU A 84 -40.57 -26.52 -6.86
N LYS A 85 -41.71 -26.49 -6.15
CA LYS A 85 -41.98 -27.12 -4.85
C LYS A 85 -42.13 -28.64 -5.03
N PRO A 86 -42.11 -29.40 -3.91
CA PRO A 86 -43.16 -30.42 -3.79
C PRO A 86 -43.86 -30.42 -2.44
N THR A 87 -45.19 -30.44 -2.50
CA THR A 87 -46.12 -30.92 -1.47
C THR A 87 -46.49 -32.37 -1.78
N GLY A 88 -46.44 -33.28 -0.81
CA GLY A 88 -46.91 -34.66 -1.02
C GLY A 88 -46.77 -35.56 0.20
N LYS A 89 -47.89 -36.09 0.66
CA LYS A 89 -48.15 -36.81 1.93
C LYS A 89 -47.93 -38.34 1.82
N LYS A 90 -47.63 -38.95 3.00
CA LYS A 90 -48.17 -40.21 3.59
C LYS A 90 -47.47 -41.59 3.38
N ASN A 91 -47.16 -42.18 4.55
CA ASN A 91 -47.26 -43.59 5.00
C ASN A 91 -46.25 -44.58 4.38
N THR A 92 -45.67 -45.61 5.03
CA THR A 92 -46.07 -46.51 6.12
C THR A 92 -44.82 -47.13 6.80
N SER A 93 -45.04 -47.68 7.98
CA SER A 93 -44.17 -48.42 8.91
C SER A 93 -43.40 -49.64 8.36
N SER A 94 -42.20 -49.92 8.89
CA SER A 94 -41.85 -51.25 9.42
C SER A 94 -40.56 -51.26 10.24
N VAL A 95 -40.65 -51.89 11.41
CA VAL A 95 -39.60 -52.21 12.39
C VAL A 95 -38.93 -53.54 11.96
N THR A 96 -37.61 -53.72 12.12
CA THR A 96 -36.93 -54.69 13.02
C THR A 96 -35.47 -54.97 12.60
N ARG A 97 -34.54 -54.58 13.48
CA ARG A 97 -33.39 -55.32 14.03
C ARG A 97 -32.66 -56.43 13.23
N LYS A 98 -31.33 -56.26 13.16
CA LYS A 98 -30.24 -57.13 13.70
C LYS A 98 -29.27 -57.69 12.66
N SER A 99 -28.00 -57.28 12.74
CA SER A 99 -26.76 -58.00 12.34
C SER A 99 -25.62 -56.96 12.34
N THR A 100 -24.35 -57.16 12.67
CA THR A 100 -23.52 -58.13 13.39
C THR A 100 -22.20 -57.38 13.61
N LEU A 101 -21.48 -57.70 14.69
CA LEU A 101 -20.21 -57.08 15.04
C LEU A 101 -19.12 -57.33 13.98
N LYS A 102 -18.10 -56.44 13.99
CA LYS A 102 -16.78 -56.50 13.33
C LYS A 102 -16.68 -55.91 11.92
N ALA A 103 -16.36 -54.63 11.88
CA ALA A 103 -15.17 -54.10 11.21
C ALA A 103 -15.05 -52.62 11.58
N THR A 104 -13.85 -52.06 11.49
CA THR A 104 -13.57 -50.61 11.62
C THR A 104 -13.24 -50.14 13.05
N LYS A 105 -12.18 -50.71 13.62
CA LYS A 105 -11.42 -50.08 14.72
C LYS A 105 -10.00 -49.69 14.26
N ILE A 106 -9.91 -49.17 13.04
CA ILE A 106 -8.70 -48.55 12.46
C ILE A 106 -9.03 -47.17 11.81
N ALA A 107 -10.30 -46.84 11.55
CA ALA A 107 -10.68 -45.54 10.99
C ALA A 107 -10.86 -44.40 12.03
N ALA A 108 -10.55 -44.64 13.31
CA ALA A 108 -10.71 -43.64 14.36
C ALA A 108 -9.42 -42.85 14.66
N GLU A 109 -8.24 -43.32 14.24
CA GLU A 109 -6.97 -42.61 14.42
C GLU A 109 -6.53 -41.81 13.20
N VAL A 110 -7.09 -42.07 12.01
CA VAL A 110 -6.86 -41.26 10.79
C VAL A 110 -8.03 -40.30 10.54
N SER A 111 -8.55 -39.65 11.59
CA SER A 111 -9.58 -38.59 11.44
C SER A 111 -9.33 -37.36 12.30
N GLY A 112 -8.32 -37.38 13.17
CA GLY A 112 -7.93 -36.22 13.98
C GLY A 112 -6.75 -35.43 13.41
N ILE A 113 -5.81 -36.11 12.76
CA ILE A 113 -4.49 -35.53 12.41
C ILE A 113 -4.41 -35.10 10.93
N GLU A 114 -5.11 -35.77 10.03
CA GLU A 114 -5.05 -35.48 8.58
C GLU A 114 -5.91 -34.26 8.16
N LYS A 115 -6.75 -33.74 9.08
CA LYS A 115 -7.75 -32.70 8.77
C LYS A 115 -7.32 -31.26 9.09
N LEU A 116 -6.04 -31.05 9.42
CA LEU A 116 -5.49 -29.75 9.80
C LEU A 116 -4.28 -29.32 8.95
N GLU A 117 -3.86 -30.13 7.97
CA GLU A 117 -2.72 -29.78 7.10
C GLU A 117 -3.05 -28.69 6.07
N TRP A 118 -4.28 -28.63 5.56
CA TRP A 118 -4.67 -27.68 4.51
C TRP A 118 -4.71 -26.19 4.94
N ALA A 119 -4.56 -25.91 6.23
CA ALA A 119 -4.55 -24.54 6.78
C ALA A 119 -3.22 -24.20 7.47
N LYS A 120 -2.20 -25.06 7.36
CA LYS A 120 -0.93 -24.90 8.08
C LYS A 120 0.22 -24.46 7.16
N GLY A 121 -0.11 -23.66 6.14
CA GLY A 121 0.88 -22.78 5.56
C GLY A 121 1.03 -21.58 6.48
N ASP A 122 2.27 -21.17 6.79
CA ASP A 122 2.52 -19.94 7.54
C ASP A 122 2.35 -18.71 6.62
N SER A 123 1.33 -18.74 5.76
CA SER A 123 1.04 -17.74 4.73
C SER A 123 0.82 -16.36 5.35
N THR A 124 0.28 -16.31 6.56
CA THR A 124 0.13 -15.04 7.28
C THR A 124 1.46 -14.43 7.70
N LYS A 125 2.46 -15.25 8.07
CA LYS A 125 3.84 -14.80 8.29
C LYS A 125 4.51 -14.46 6.97
N GLU A 126 4.35 -15.25 5.91
CA GLU A 126 4.89 -14.94 4.58
C GLU A 126 4.36 -13.59 4.05
N ILE A 127 3.07 -13.32 4.21
CA ILE A 127 2.45 -12.02 3.86
C ILE A 127 3.04 -10.88 4.70
N LYS A 128 3.31 -11.14 5.98
CA LYS A 128 3.93 -10.16 6.88
C LYS A 128 5.39 -9.91 6.50
N ASP A 129 6.18 -10.95 6.27
CA ASP A 129 7.59 -10.89 5.91
C ASP A 129 7.75 -10.19 4.54
N LEU A 130 6.93 -10.54 3.55
CA LEU A 130 6.94 -9.90 2.23
C LEU A 130 6.54 -8.42 2.31
N ARG A 131 5.63 -8.06 3.21
CA ARG A 131 5.27 -6.67 3.47
C ARG A 131 6.42 -5.90 4.10
N GLU A 132 7.12 -6.47 5.08
CA GLU A 132 8.30 -5.86 5.70
C GLU A 132 9.40 -5.65 4.66
N LEU A 133 9.60 -6.61 3.77
CA LEU A 133 10.54 -6.52 2.64
C LEU A 133 10.11 -5.43 1.65
N LEU A 134 8.84 -5.37 1.26
CA LEU A 134 8.34 -4.32 0.38
C LEU A 134 8.55 -2.94 1.00
N LEU A 135 8.32 -2.81 2.31
CA LEU A 135 8.49 -1.56 3.02
C LEU A 135 9.96 -1.14 3.07
N SER A 136 10.89 -2.05 3.34
CA SER A 136 12.33 -1.74 3.35
C SER A 136 12.83 -1.37 1.96
N GLU A 137 12.40 -2.09 0.91
CA GLU A 137 12.76 -1.80 -0.47
C GLU A 137 12.19 -0.45 -0.93
N THR A 138 10.93 -0.16 -0.59
CA THR A 138 10.28 1.12 -0.91
C THR A 138 11.00 2.30 -0.25
N ARG A 139 11.43 2.13 1.02
CA ARG A 139 12.22 3.14 1.75
C ARG A 139 13.60 3.34 1.13
N SER A 140 14.30 2.25 0.84
CA SER A 140 15.63 2.27 0.20
C SER A 140 15.58 2.95 -1.17
N TRP A 141 14.58 2.60 -1.98
CA TRP A 141 14.33 3.23 -3.27
C TRP A 141 14.10 4.73 -3.12
N PHE A 142 13.25 5.16 -2.17
CA PHE A 142 12.94 6.58 -2.01
C PHE A 142 14.13 7.39 -1.51
N LEU A 143 15.00 6.83 -0.67
CA LEU A 143 16.23 7.52 -0.25
C LEU A 143 17.14 7.82 -1.45
N LYS A 144 17.32 6.85 -2.35
CA LYS A 144 18.11 7.03 -3.58
C LYS A 144 17.45 8.02 -4.53
N PHE A 145 16.14 7.90 -4.70
CA PHE A 145 15.35 8.81 -5.53
C PHE A 145 15.41 10.25 -5.01
N LEU A 146 15.24 10.43 -3.69
CA LEU A 146 15.29 11.73 -3.03
C LEU A 146 16.68 12.37 -3.18
N ASP A 147 17.75 11.60 -3.06
CA ASP A 147 19.12 12.08 -3.27
C ASP A 147 19.28 12.69 -4.67
N ALA A 148 18.85 11.97 -5.70
CA ALA A 148 18.90 12.44 -7.09
C ALA A 148 17.95 13.61 -7.35
N ALA A 149 16.73 13.58 -6.79
CA ALA A 149 15.76 14.65 -6.93
C ALA A 149 16.21 15.96 -6.26
N LEU A 150 16.97 15.88 -5.17
CA LEU A 150 17.55 17.05 -4.51
C LEU A 150 18.71 17.67 -5.31
N ASP A 151 19.40 16.89 -6.14
CA ASP A 151 20.47 17.39 -7.00
C ASP A 151 19.91 18.10 -8.26
N ASP A 152 18.86 17.55 -8.87
CA ASP A 152 18.37 18.00 -10.17
C ASP A 152 16.89 18.45 -10.21
N GLY A 153 16.03 17.85 -9.40
CA GLY A 153 14.56 17.92 -9.51
C GLY A 153 13.90 19.19 -9.00
N PHE A 154 14.59 19.96 -8.15
CA PHE A 154 14.08 21.20 -7.58
C PHE A 154 14.80 22.45 -8.12
N ARG A 155 15.52 22.29 -9.23
CA ARG A 155 16.16 23.42 -9.91
C ARG A 155 15.09 24.40 -10.38
N LEU A 156 15.02 25.54 -9.70
CA LEU A 156 14.14 26.66 -10.05
C LEU A 156 14.43 27.02 -11.50
N ASN A 157 13.45 26.78 -12.37
CA ASN A 157 13.64 26.84 -13.80
C ASN A 157 13.91 28.31 -14.21
N ASN A 158 15.18 28.73 -14.20
CA ASN A 158 15.66 29.98 -14.80
C ASN A 158 15.60 29.94 -16.33
N GLN A 159 14.65 29.20 -16.91
CA GLN A 159 14.33 29.14 -18.34
C GLN A 159 13.49 30.35 -18.78
N GLU A 160 13.64 31.52 -18.14
CA GLU A 160 13.15 32.79 -18.67
C GLU A 160 14.21 33.53 -19.52
N LYS A 161 15.36 32.92 -19.78
CA LYS A 161 16.34 33.47 -20.73
C LYS A 161 16.59 32.52 -21.88
N LYS A 162 15.68 32.54 -22.86
CA LYS A 162 15.93 32.58 -24.33
C LYS A 162 14.75 31.97 -25.10
N GLY A 163 13.71 32.77 -25.32
CA GLY A 163 12.57 32.33 -26.12
C GLY A 163 11.56 33.43 -26.34
N LYS A 164 11.77 34.19 -27.41
CA LYS A 164 10.88 35.22 -27.93
C LYS A 164 9.48 34.64 -28.17
N ASN A 165 8.47 35.23 -27.53
CA ASN A 165 7.04 35.22 -27.86
C ASN A 165 6.29 33.87 -27.72
N SER A 166 5.56 33.70 -26.62
CA SER A 166 4.23 33.07 -26.67
C SER A 166 3.36 33.57 -25.52
N ALA A 167 2.36 34.36 -25.87
CA ALA A 167 1.22 34.65 -25.00
C ALA A 167 0.45 33.34 -24.77
N GLY A 168 0.55 32.80 -23.56
CA GLY A 168 -0.10 31.55 -23.21
C GLY A 168 0.03 31.28 -21.71
N ARG A 169 -0.93 31.79 -20.95
CA ARG A 169 -1.31 31.38 -19.58
C ARG A 169 -0.15 30.85 -18.71
N ARG A 170 0.61 31.78 -18.10
CA ARG A 170 1.43 31.43 -16.93
C ARG A 170 0.50 30.91 -15.83
N VAL A 171 0.53 29.60 -15.60
CA VAL A 171 0.04 29.03 -14.35
C VAL A 171 1.10 29.36 -13.30
N GLU A 172 0.64 29.94 -12.20
CA GLU A 172 1.41 30.66 -11.20
C GLU A 172 2.70 29.98 -10.72
N PRO A 173 3.89 30.63 -10.82
CA PRO A 173 5.10 30.20 -10.12
C PRO A 173 4.91 30.03 -8.61
N ASP A 174 3.99 30.79 -7.99
CA ASP A 174 3.71 30.71 -6.54
C ASP A 174 3.14 29.35 -6.12
N ASN A 175 2.31 28.73 -6.96
CA ASN A 175 1.75 27.41 -6.66
C ASN A 175 2.81 26.31 -6.75
N HIS A 176 3.74 26.41 -7.70
CA HIS A 176 4.82 25.44 -7.86
C HIS A 176 5.81 25.52 -6.69
N ILE A 177 6.18 26.73 -6.27
CA ILE A 177 7.04 26.95 -5.09
C ILE A 177 6.35 26.37 -3.84
N ALA A 178 5.06 26.63 -3.64
CA ALA A 178 4.32 26.08 -2.51
C ALA A 178 4.29 24.53 -2.51
N ILE A 179 4.10 23.90 -3.67
CA ILE A 179 4.15 22.44 -3.83
C ILE A 179 5.56 21.92 -3.48
N THR A 180 6.61 22.53 -4.02
CA THR A 180 8.00 22.18 -3.75
C THR A 180 8.32 22.28 -2.26
N LEU A 181 7.99 23.40 -1.62
CA LEU A 181 8.23 23.61 -0.20
C LEU A 181 7.45 22.59 0.66
N SER A 182 6.20 22.29 0.30
CA SER A 182 5.42 21.26 0.99
C SER A 182 6.06 19.88 0.86
N GLN A 183 6.57 19.52 -0.31
CA GLN A 183 7.22 18.24 -0.54
C GLN A 183 8.55 18.11 0.19
N LEU A 184 9.37 19.15 0.19
CA LEU A 184 10.62 19.21 0.95
C LEU A 184 10.37 19.11 2.45
N LYS A 185 9.33 19.79 2.96
CA LYS A 185 8.89 19.67 4.35
C LYS A 185 8.49 18.22 4.67
N ASN A 186 7.63 17.61 3.84
CA ASN A 186 7.17 16.24 4.05
C ASN A 186 8.34 15.24 4.01
N ALA A 187 9.31 15.43 3.10
CA ALA A 187 10.52 14.60 3.06
C ALA A 187 11.36 14.76 4.33
N ASN A 188 11.51 15.99 4.84
CA ASN A 188 12.22 16.23 6.09
C ASN A 188 11.53 15.51 7.27
N GLU A 189 10.22 15.67 7.42
CA GLU A 189 9.44 15.00 8.47
C GLU A 189 9.53 13.47 8.36
N TRP A 190 9.51 12.94 7.14
CA TRP A 190 9.66 11.51 6.90
C TRP A 190 11.05 11.00 7.26
N LEU A 191 12.11 11.75 6.92
CA LEU A 191 13.50 11.44 7.30
C LEU A 191 13.67 11.46 8.83
N GLU A 192 13.04 12.41 9.54
CA GLU A 192 13.01 12.43 11.00
C GLU A 192 12.31 11.20 11.57
N LYS A 193 11.13 10.86 11.05
CA LYS A 193 10.39 9.66 11.48
C LYS A 193 11.21 8.39 11.23
N LEU A 194 11.90 8.29 10.09
CA LEU A 194 12.75 7.15 9.76
C LEU A 194 13.92 7.04 10.74
N LYS A 195 14.55 8.17 11.09
CA LYS A 195 15.62 8.25 12.09
C LYS A 195 15.16 7.80 13.47
N SER A 196 13.97 8.24 13.92
CA SER A 196 13.41 7.82 15.21
C SER A 196 13.03 6.34 15.28
N ASN A 197 12.65 5.73 14.16
CA ASN A 197 12.24 4.32 14.11
C ASN A 197 13.41 3.34 13.94
N SER A 198 14.59 3.84 13.58
CA SER A 198 15.78 3.03 13.36
C SER A 198 16.50 2.87 14.70
N SER A 199 16.63 1.64 15.20
CA SER A 199 17.46 1.38 16.38
C SER A 199 18.90 1.79 16.11
N SER A 200 19.66 2.05 17.18
CA SER A 200 21.05 2.56 17.18
C SER A 200 22.08 1.76 16.37
N GLU A 201 21.68 0.69 15.68
CA GLU A 201 22.56 -0.26 14.98
C GLU A 201 22.75 0.08 13.48
N ASN A 202 21.92 0.96 12.91
CA ASN A 202 21.97 1.31 11.48
C ASN A 202 22.76 2.59 11.18
N ASP A 203 24.07 2.55 11.44
CA ASP A 203 24.98 3.70 11.26
C ASP A 203 24.95 4.25 9.81
N GLY A 204 25.04 3.39 8.80
CA GLY A 204 25.02 3.84 7.40
C GLY A 204 23.69 4.46 6.92
N LEU A 205 22.57 4.04 7.51
CA LEU A 205 21.26 4.65 7.24
C LEU A 205 21.19 6.05 7.86
N MET A 206 21.69 6.19 9.09
CA MET A 206 21.75 7.45 9.82
C MET A 206 22.58 8.49 9.05
N GLU A 207 23.76 8.11 8.56
CA GLU A 207 24.60 8.97 7.73
C GLU A 207 23.88 9.41 6.44
N THR A 208 23.16 8.50 5.79
CA THR A 208 22.39 8.80 4.58
C THR A 208 21.25 9.76 4.87
N VAL A 209 20.52 9.56 5.97
CA VAL A 209 19.45 10.45 6.43
C VAL A 209 20.00 11.84 6.73
N ASP A 210 21.11 11.94 7.47
CA ASP A 210 21.70 13.23 7.84
C ASP A 210 22.28 13.97 6.63
N ARG A 211 22.85 13.24 5.66
CA ARG A 211 23.27 13.80 4.35
C ARG A 211 22.07 14.35 3.58
N LEU A 212 20.97 13.60 3.49
CA LEU A 212 19.77 14.03 2.77
C LEU A 212 19.10 15.24 3.43
N LYS A 213 19.03 15.30 4.77
CA LYS A 213 18.52 16.47 5.48
C LYS A 213 19.31 17.73 5.14
N LYS A 214 20.64 17.66 5.12
CA LYS A 214 21.49 18.77 4.69
C LYS A 214 21.14 19.24 3.28
N LYS A 215 20.97 18.31 2.33
CA LYS A 215 20.53 18.63 0.96
C LYS A 215 19.14 19.28 0.92
N VAL A 216 18.19 18.81 1.72
CA VAL A 216 16.85 19.43 1.85
C VAL A 216 16.98 20.88 2.34
N TYR A 217 17.77 21.14 3.38
CA TYR A 217 18.00 22.50 3.88
C TYR A 217 18.68 23.40 2.84
N SER A 218 19.67 22.89 2.10
CA SER A 218 20.29 23.62 0.99
C SER A 218 19.28 23.98 -0.09
N CYS A 219 18.42 23.03 -0.49
CA CYS A 219 17.37 23.27 -1.48
C CYS A 219 16.35 24.32 -1.01
N LEU A 220 15.93 24.26 0.26
CA LEU A 220 15.04 25.25 0.86
C LEU A 220 15.67 26.64 0.89
N LEU A 221 16.95 26.74 1.26
CA LEU A 221 17.66 28.01 1.30
C LEU A 221 17.75 28.64 -0.09
N SER A 222 18.08 27.86 -1.13
CA SER A 222 18.10 28.36 -2.51
C SER A 222 16.73 28.89 -2.98
N HIS A 223 15.62 28.31 -2.51
CA HIS A 223 14.28 28.83 -2.79
C HIS A 223 14.01 30.15 -2.08
N VAL A 224 14.43 30.27 -0.81
CA VAL A 224 14.28 31.52 -0.03
C VAL A 224 15.14 32.63 -0.62
N GLU A 225 16.39 32.35 -0.98
CA GLU A 225 17.29 33.32 -1.63
C GLU A 225 16.71 33.79 -2.98
N SER A 226 16.18 32.87 -3.79
CA SER A 226 15.54 33.23 -5.07
C SER A 226 14.29 34.09 -4.87
N ALA A 227 13.47 33.79 -3.85
CA ALA A 227 12.31 34.61 -3.49
C ALA A 227 12.73 36.00 -3.01
N ALA A 228 13.77 36.10 -2.18
CA ALA A 228 14.31 37.37 -1.71
C ALA A 228 14.84 38.23 -2.88
N SER A 229 15.65 37.65 -3.77
CA SER A 229 16.13 38.36 -4.97
C SER A 229 15.01 38.81 -5.90
N ALA A 230 13.93 38.02 -6.05
CA ALA A 230 12.78 38.41 -6.86
C ALA A 230 12.02 39.60 -6.28
N LEU A 231 12.02 39.76 -4.95
CA LEU A 231 11.40 40.90 -4.26
C LEU A 231 12.28 42.16 -4.34
N GLU A 232 13.59 42.04 -4.15
CA GLU A 232 14.54 43.15 -4.25
C GLU A 232 14.51 43.80 -5.64
N ASN A 233 14.50 42.99 -6.70
CA ASN A 233 14.36 43.46 -8.09
C ASN A 233 13.05 44.21 -8.40
N LYS A 234 11.99 44.00 -7.60
CA LYS A 234 10.72 44.74 -7.72
C LYS A 234 10.77 46.05 -6.94
N SER A 235 11.53 46.10 -5.84
CA SER A 235 11.71 47.30 -5.01
C SER A 235 12.58 48.36 -5.71
N ASP A 236 13.62 47.96 -6.44
CA ASP A 236 14.51 48.87 -7.17
C ASP A 236 13.89 49.53 -8.42
N ARG A 237 12.69 49.10 -8.81
CA ARG A 237 11.93 49.65 -9.94
C ARG A 237 10.76 50.55 -9.50
N GLY A 238 10.57 50.74 -8.20
CA GLY A 238 9.50 51.54 -7.59
C GLY A 238 9.90 52.98 -7.32
#